data_AF-A0A950LW02-F1
#
_entry.id   AF-A0A950LW02-F1
#
_cell.length_a   1.000
_cell.length_b   1.000
_cell.length_c   1.000
_cell.angle_alpha   90.00
_cell.angle_beta   90.00
_cell.angle_gamma   90.00
#
_symmetry.space_group_name_H-M   'P 1'
#
loop_
_entity.id
_entity.type
_entity.pdbx_description
1 polymer ?
#
loop_
_entity_poly.entity_id
_entity_poly.type
_entity_poly.pdbx_seq_one_letter_code
_entity_poly.pdbx_strand_id
1 'polypeptide(L)' 'SIAYGDFRQFYLIVDRVGVSVLRDPYSSKPYVLYYTRKRVGGGVQNFEAPKLVKFATS' A
#
# COMPACT_ATOMS: atom_id res chain seq x y z
N SER A 1 -17.54 -2.21 12.20
CA SER A 1 -17.99 -1.67 10.91
C SER A 1 -17.58 -2.65 9.81
N ILE A 2 -18.40 -2.84 8.78
CA ILE A 2 -18.11 -3.69 7.61
C ILE A 2 -18.07 -2.83 6.36
N ALA A 3 -17.15 -3.14 5.44
CA ALA A 3 -17.13 -2.59 4.09
C ALA A 3 -17.59 -3.67 3.11
N TYR A 4 -18.56 -3.36 2.25
CA TYR A 4 -19.08 -4.28 1.24
C TYR A 4 -19.25 -3.57 -0.11
N GLY A 5 -18.80 -4.21 -1.20
CA GLY A 5 -18.89 -3.68 -2.55
C GLY A 5 -17.78 -4.20 -3.47
N ASP A 6 -17.75 -3.71 -4.72
CA ASP A 6 -16.69 -4.05 -5.67
C ASP A 6 -15.44 -3.20 -5.42
N PHE A 7 -14.46 -3.79 -4.73
CA PHE A 7 -13.20 -3.14 -4.40
C PHE A 7 -12.27 -2.93 -5.60
N ARG A 8 -12.47 -3.68 -6.69
CA ARG A 8 -11.66 -3.55 -7.92
C ARG A 8 -12.01 -2.26 -8.66
N GLN A 9 -13.28 -1.83 -8.56
CA GLN A 9 -13.75 -0.56 -9.10
C GLN A 9 -13.64 0.59 -8.09
N PHE A 10 -13.66 0.29 -6.79
CA PHE A 10 -13.53 1.30 -5.75
C PHE A 10 -12.13 1.90 -5.66
N TYR A 11 -11.10 1.06 -5.57
CA TYR A 11 -9.77 1.50 -5.14
C TYR A 11 -8.70 0.98 -6.08
N LEU A 12 -7.93 1.91 -6.63
CA LEU A 12 -6.82 1.58 -7.51
C LEU A 12 -5.51 1.69 -6.72
N ILE A 13 -4.75 0.60 -6.71
CA ILE A 13 -3.38 0.57 -6.20
C ILE A 13 -2.44 0.68 -7.40
N VAL A 14 -1.54 1.66 -7.38
CA VAL A 14 -0.54 1.89 -8.42
C VAL A 14 0.84 1.63 -7.87
N ASP A 15 1.57 0.72 -8.51
CA ASP A 15 2.99 0.51 -8.27
C ASP A 15 3.80 1.31 -9.28
N ARG A 16 4.78 2.12 -8.81
CA ARG A 16 5.59 2.97 -9.71
C ARG A 16 6.65 2.16 -10.46
N VAL A 17 7.45 1.45 -9.68
CA VAL A 17 8.47 0.47 -10.07
C VAL A 17 8.49 -0.49 -8.88
N GLY A 18 8.66 -1.80 -9.12
CA GLY A 18 8.64 -2.83 -8.09
C GLY A 18 9.64 -2.62 -6.94
N VAL A 19 9.83 -3.64 -6.13
CA VAL A 19 10.75 -3.56 -4.99
C VAL A 19 12.19 -3.39 -5.48
N SER A 20 12.87 -2.34 -5.04
CA SER A 20 14.28 -2.08 -5.34
C SER A 20 15.13 -2.32 -4.10
N VAL A 21 16.22 -3.08 -4.24
CA VAL A 21 17.16 -3.36 -3.15
C VAL A 21 18.50 -2.70 -3.46
N LEU A 22 18.99 -1.88 -2.55
CA LEU A 22 20.34 -1.33 -2.58
C LEU A 22 21.19 -2.07 -1.55
N ARG A 23 22.31 -2.62 -2.01
CA ARG A 23 23.33 -3.21 -1.14
C ARG A 23 24.44 -2.18 -0.93
N ASP A 24 24.64 -1.73 0.29
CA ASP A 24 25.66 -0.76 0.66
C ASP A 24 26.73 -1.41 1.59
N PRO A 25 27.93 -1.71 1.07
CA PRO A 25 29.04 -2.24 1.85
C PRO A 25 29.96 -1.16 2.47
N TYR A 26 29.66 0.13 2.32
CA TYR A 26 30.58 1.21 2.68
C TYR A 26 30.15 2.00 3.92
N SER A 27 28.85 2.21 4.11
CA SER A 27 28.36 3.09 5.20
C SER A 27 28.54 2.53 6.61
N SER A 28 28.62 1.20 6.79
CA SER A 28 28.82 0.60 8.12
C SER A 28 29.77 -0.60 8.05
N LYS A 29 31.08 -0.37 8.17
CA LYS A 29 32.06 -1.45 8.32
C LYS A 29 31.90 -2.10 9.72
N PRO A 30 31.92 -3.44 9.87
CA PRO A 30 32.22 -4.52 8.91
C PRO A 30 30.99 -5.15 8.21
N TYR A 31 29.82 -4.52 8.30
CA TYR A 31 28.56 -5.10 7.83
C TYR A 31 28.16 -4.61 6.43
N VAL A 32 27.28 -5.36 5.78
CA VAL A 32 26.64 -4.96 4.52
C VAL A 32 25.20 -4.58 4.82
N LEU A 33 24.83 -3.35 4.53
CA LEU A 33 23.47 -2.86 4.70
C LEU A 33 22.64 -3.17 3.45
N TYR A 34 21.42 -3.67 3.66
CA TYR A 34 20.45 -3.87 2.60
C TYR A 34 19.30 -2.88 2.78
N TYR A 35 19.25 -1.87 1.92
CA TYR A 35 18.18 -0.89 1.91
C TYR A 35 17.17 -1.23 0.82
N THR A 36 16.01 -1.71 1.24
CA THR A 36 14.93 -2.08 0.33
C THR A 36 13.87 -1.00 0.32
N ARG A 37 13.53 -0.47 -0.86
CA ARG A 37 12.46 0.52 -1.03
C ARG A 37 11.44 0.05 -2.04
N LYS A 38 10.16 0.28 -1.75
CA LYS A 38 9.05 0.17 -2.70
C LYS A 38 8.27 1.48 -2.66
N ARG A 39 7.90 2.01 -3.83
CA ARG A 39 7.04 3.19 -3.93
C ARG A 39 5.68 2.75 -4.49
N VAL A 40 4.68 2.80 -3.63
CA VAL A 40 3.28 2.48 -3.96
C VAL A 40 2.44 3.73 -3.78
N GLY A 41 1.39 3.85 -4.56
CA GLY A 41 0.36 4.87 -4.43
C GLY A 41 -1.01 4.24 -4.55
N GLY A 42 -2.05 4.96 -4.14
CA GLY A 42 -3.40 4.48 -4.30
C GLY A 42 -4.43 5.57 -4.06
N GLY A 43 -5.61 5.39 -4.64
CA GLY A 43 -6.69 6.34 -4.55
C GLY A 43 -8.04 5.70 -4.84
N VAL A 44 -9.09 6.31 -4.29
CA VAL A 44 -10.47 5.94 -4.59
C VAL A 44 -10.82 6.43 -6.00
N GLN A 45 -11.26 5.52 -6.86
CA GLN A 45 -11.77 5.86 -8.19
C GLN A 45 -13.28 6.02 -8.21
N ASN A 46 -14.02 5.14 -7.52
CA ASN A 46 -15.48 5.18 -7.52
C ASN A 46 -16.06 5.13 -6.10
N PHE A 47 -16.47 6.28 -5.57
CA PHE A 47 -17.04 6.41 -4.23
C PHE A 47 -18.39 5.71 -4.04
N GLU A 48 -19.07 5.32 -5.12
CA GLU A 48 -20.35 4.63 -5.04
C GLU A 48 -20.19 3.12 -4.91
N ALA A 49 -19.02 2.57 -5.26
CA ALA A 49 -18.79 1.13 -5.37
C ALA A 49 -18.80 0.37 -4.03
N PRO A 50 -18.27 0.91 -2.90
CA PRO A 50 -18.44 0.29 -1.61
C PRO A 50 -19.37 1.07 -0.67
N LYS A 51 -20.06 0.34 0.19
CA LYS A 51 -20.80 0.90 1.32
C LYS A 51 -20.13 0.48 2.63
N LEU A 52 -20.05 1.43 3.56
CA LEU A 52 -19.54 1.22 4.92
C LEU A 52 -20.70 1.11 5.88
N VAL A 53 -20.87 -0.06 6.49
CA VAL A 53 -21.85 -0.30 7.55
C VAL A 53 -21.15 -0.11 8.89
N LYS A 54 -21.53 0.90 9.66
CA LYS A 54 -21.06 1.05 11.04
C LYS A 54 -21.90 0.15 11.95
N PHE A 55 -21.24 -0.69 12.74
CA PHE A 55 -21.92 -1.38 13.83
C PHE A 55 -21.93 -0.44 15.03
N ALA A 56 -23.07 0.18 15.29
CA ALA A 56 -23.29 0.97 16.48
C ALA A 56 -24.36 0.25 17.31
N THR A 57 -23.96 -0.22 18.49
CA THR A 57 -24.89 -0.22 19.62
C THR A 57 -24.88 1.20 20.17
N SER A 58 -26.07 1.65 20.53
CA SER A 58 -26.42 2.89 21.23
C SER A 58 -25.26 3.72 21.76
#